data_AF-A0A5J6LDL8-F1
#
_entry.id   AF-A0A5J6LDL8-F1
#
_cell.length_a   1.000
_cell.length_b   1.000
_cell.length_c   1.000
_cell.angle_alpha   90.00
_cell.angle_beta   90.00
_cell.angle_gamma   90.00
#
_symmetry.space_group_name_H-M   'P 1'
#
loop_
_entity.id
_entity.type
_entity.pdbx_description
1 polymer ?
#
loop_
_entity_poly.entity_id
_entity_poly.type
_entity_poly.pdbx_seq_one_letter_code
_entity_poly.pdbx_strand_id
1 'polypeptide(L)'
;MSNWFDPNKSFFKLPVVYLTIIITIIVAVVVSFFIYKYSNLYFKINYVGFNNVLEYFRVPISILAMLIPIVAVFAANHRSEQTREQIKISSEQNNFVNYYKHLEEFLKYFKEHTTKDVKFKSHNRLHSVLFPLAKKGKYHIEGSIIIRITSAIDDVYHLLQMLNNEEIRINKENSVAKIKNILLILNDLNELFDVDVATTNVHKGSIGSSIAIEKRVGGLNYIHSDFCRLINELNAIMKFDSGFIGFFNMNKLTKIQKCGISVNYTPVNENYM
;
A
#
# COMPACT_ATOMS: atom_id res chain seq x y z
N MET A 1 6.83 -14.64 -20.93
CA MET A 1 5.70 -15.50 -21.35
C MET A 1 6.08 -16.10 -22.70
N SER A 2 5.80 -17.38 -22.93
CA SER A 2 6.18 -18.00 -24.22
C SER A 2 5.38 -17.32 -25.34
N ASN A 3 6.04 -16.85 -26.40
CA ASN A 3 5.39 -16.20 -27.55
C ASN A 3 4.45 -17.16 -28.35
N TRP A 4 4.32 -18.41 -27.93
CA TRP A 4 3.62 -19.48 -28.63
C TRP A 4 2.13 -19.58 -28.26
N PHE A 5 1.75 -19.16 -27.04
CA PHE A 5 0.38 -19.18 -26.52
C PHE A 5 -0.03 -17.78 -26.07
N ASP A 6 -0.34 -16.92 -27.04
CA ASP A 6 -0.81 -15.56 -26.78
C ASP A 6 -2.30 -15.58 -26.35
N PRO A 7 -2.64 -15.14 -25.13
CA PRO A 7 -4.02 -15.17 -24.63
C PRO A 7 -4.96 -14.25 -25.41
N ASN A 8 -4.43 -13.21 -26.05
CA ASN A 8 -5.23 -12.21 -26.78
C ASN A 8 -5.58 -12.64 -28.21
N LYS A 9 -4.96 -13.71 -28.71
CA LYS A 9 -5.23 -14.25 -30.04
C LYS A 9 -6.23 -15.39 -29.97
N SER A 10 -7.04 -15.52 -31.02
CA SER A 10 -7.89 -16.70 -31.21
C SER A 10 -7.02 -17.95 -31.34
N PHE A 11 -7.48 -19.06 -30.75
CA PHE A 11 -6.76 -20.34 -30.70
C PHE A 11 -6.22 -20.81 -32.07
N PHE A 12 -7.05 -20.76 -33.11
CA PHE A 12 -6.66 -21.20 -34.46
C PHE A 12 -5.72 -20.23 -35.18
N LYS A 13 -5.46 -19.04 -34.61
CA LYS A 13 -4.47 -18.08 -35.12
C LYS A 13 -3.10 -18.26 -34.46
N LEU A 14 -2.95 -19.20 -33.52
CA LEU A 14 -1.68 -19.45 -32.86
C LEU A 14 -0.71 -20.16 -33.80
N PRO A 15 0.57 -19.71 -33.88
CA PRO A 15 1.57 -20.31 -34.78
C PRO A 15 1.84 -21.78 -34.41
N VAL A 16 1.80 -22.12 -33.12
CA VAL A 16 2.00 -23.50 -32.65
C VAL A 16 0.94 -24.46 -33.18
N VAL A 17 -0.32 -24.01 -33.23
CA VAL A 17 -1.45 -24.82 -33.70
C VAL A 17 -1.32 -25.05 -35.20
N TYR A 18 -1.08 -23.97 -35.95
CA TYR A 18 -0.92 -24.04 -37.41
C TYR A 18 0.27 -24.91 -37.83
N LEU A 19 1.43 -24.72 -37.19
CA LEU A 19 2.64 -25.50 -37.46
C LEU A 19 2.40 -26.99 -37.20
N THR A 20 1.74 -27.32 -36.09
CA THR A 20 1.46 -28.71 -35.72
C THR A 20 0.52 -29.37 -36.73
N ILE A 21 -0.57 -28.68 -37.12
CA ILE A 21 -1.50 -29.19 -38.14
C ILE A 21 -0.77 -29.45 -39.47
N ILE A 22 0.04 -28.50 -39.93
CA ILE A 22 0.80 -28.65 -41.17
C ILE A 22 1.76 -29.83 -41.10
N ILE A 23 2.55 -29.93 -40.03
CA ILE A 23 3.53 -31.02 -39.88
C ILE A 23 2.82 -32.37 -39.87
N THR A 24 1.72 -32.52 -39.13
CA THR A 24 0.97 -33.78 -39.09
C THR A 24 0.37 -34.14 -40.45
N ILE A 25 -0.15 -33.16 -41.20
CA ILE A 25 -0.65 -33.38 -42.57
C ILE A 25 0.49 -33.80 -43.50
N ILE A 26 1.65 -33.13 -43.46
CA ILE A 26 2.82 -33.48 -44.28
C ILE A 26 3.25 -34.91 -43.99
N VAL A 27 3.35 -35.31 -42.72
CA VAL A 27 3.72 -36.67 -42.34
C VAL A 27 2.70 -37.68 -42.87
N ALA A 28 1.40 -37.42 -42.73
CA ALA A 28 0.36 -38.30 -43.27
C ALA A 28 0.41 -38.41 -44.80
N VAL A 29 0.70 -37.32 -45.51
CA VAL A 29 0.86 -37.29 -46.98
C VAL A 29 2.10 -38.08 -47.40
N VAL A 30 3.23 -37.92 -46.72
CA VAL A 30 4.46 -38.67 -47.00
C VAL A 30 4.21 -40.18 -46.83
N VAL A 31 3.61 -40.59 -45.71
CA VAL A 31 3.26 -42.01 -45.48
C VAL A 31 2.28 -42.53 -46.54
N SER A 32 1.27 -41.73 -46.90
CA SER A 32 0.32 -42.08 -47.97
C SER A 32 1.01 -42.26 -49.32
N PHE A 33 1.99 -41.41 -49.64
CA PHE A 33 2.78 -41.51 -50.87
C PHE A 33 3.62 -42.78 -50.92
N PHE A 34 4.24 -43.17 -49.79
CA PHE A 34 4.95 -44.45 -49.70
C PHE A 34 4.02 -45.64 -49.92
N ILE A 35 2.84 -45.65 -49.29
CA ILE A 35 1.84 -46.71 -49.49
C ILE A 35 1.44 -46.78 -50.97
N TYR A 36 1.15 -45.63 -51.59
CA TYR A 36 0.79 -45.56 -53.01
C TYR A 36 1.89 -46.09 -53.93
N LYS A 37 3.17 -45.76 -53.68
CA LYS A 37 4.28 -46.12 -54.55
C LYS A 37 4.66 -47.60 -54.47
N TYR A 38 4.54 -48.20 -53.29
CA TYR A 38 5.01 -49.57 -53.04
C TYR A 38 3.89 -50.61 -52.94
N SER A 39 2.62 -50.18 -52.94
CA SER A 39 1.48 -51.10 -52.99
C SER A 39 0.90 -51.18 -54.41
N ASN A 40 0.55 -52.38 -54.86
CA ASN A 40 -0.15 -52.58 -56.13
C ASN A 40 -1.64 -52.22 -55.99
N LEU A 41 -1.92 -50.91 -55.98
CA LEU A 41 -3.28 -50.39 -55.81
C LEU A 41 -4.05 -50.38 -57.14
N TYR A 42 -5.29 -50.85 -57.12
CA TYR A 42 -6.20 -50.80 -58.26
C TYR A 42 -7.41 -49.93 -57.92
N PHE A 43 -7.79 -49.05 -58.83
CA PHE A 43 -8.92 -48.17 -58.63
C PHE A 43 -10.24 -48.91 -58.88
N LYS A 44 -11.10 -48.96 -57.86
CA LYS A 44 -12.46 -49.54 -57.94
C LYS A 44 -13.44 -48.62 -57.20
N ILE A 45 -14.49 -48.16 -57.89
CA ILE A 45 -15.55 -47.33 -57.28
C ILE A 45 -16.72 -48.24 -56.88
N ASN A 46 -16.51 -49.06 -55.85
CA ASN A 46 -17.55 -49.88 -55.23
C ASN A 46 -17.22 -50.09 -53.74
N TYR A 47 -18.10 -50.76 -53.00
CA TYR A 47 -17.92 -50.98 -51.56
C TYR A 47 -16.56 -51.65 -51.22
N VAL A 48 -16.06 -52.55 -52.08
CA VAL A 48 -14.75 -53.20 -51.92
C VAL A 48 -13.62 -52.19 -52.04
N GLY A 49 -13.68 -51.29 -53.03
CA GLY A 49 -12.70 -50.21 -53.19
C GLY A 49 -12.65 -49.26 -52.00
N PHE A 50 -13.81 -48.86 -51.46
CA PHE A 50 -13.87 -48.02 -50.27
C PHE A 50 -13.29 -48.71 -49.02
N ASN A 51 -13.61 -49.99 -48.79
CA ASN A 51 -13.04 -50.76 -47.68
C ASN A 51 -11.52 -50.90 -47.81
N ASN A 52 -11.02 -51.15 -49.02
CA ASN A 52 -9.59 -51.24 -49.30
C ASN A 52 -8.87 -49.92 -49.02
N VAL A 53 -9.48 -48.75 -49.26
CA VAL A 53 -8.89 -47.44 -48.90
C VAL A 53 -8.69 -47.35 -47.39
N LEU A 54 -9.70 -47.72 -46.59
CA LEU A 54 -9.60 -47.70 -45.13
C LEU A 54 -8.57 -48.71 -44.60
N GLU A 55 -8.44 -49.85 -45.26
CA GLU A 55 -7.46 -50.88 -44.90
C GLU A 55 -6.04 -50.43 -45.23
N TYR A 56 -5.77 -50.00 -46.46
CA TYR A 56 -4.43 -49.60 -46.90
C TYR A 56 -3.97 -48.28 -46.27
N PHE A 57 -4.87 -47.30 -46.10
CA PHE A 57 -4.52 -45.97 -45.56
C PHE A 57 -4.82 -45.84 -44.07
N ARG A 58 -5.00 -46.95 -43.34
CA ARG A 58 -5.25 -46.94 -41.89
C ARG A 58 -4.22 -46.10 -41.13
N VAL A 59 -2.93 -46.27 -41.44
CA VAL A 59 -1.83 -45.58 -40.74
C VAL A 59 -1.88 -44.05 -40.96
N PRO A 60 -1.92 -43.52 -42.19
CA PRO A 60 -2.15 -42.08 -42.42
C PRO A 60 -3.40 -41.52 -41.74
N ILE A 61 -4.51 -42.26 -41.78
CA ILE A 61 -5.77 -41.84 -41.14
C ILE A 61 -5.58 -41.76 -39.61
N SER A 62 -4.92 -42.75 -39.00
CA SER A 62 -4.60 -42.72 -37.56
C SER A 62 -3.69 -41.54 -37.20
N ILE A 63 -2.72 -41.20 -38.05
CA ILE A 63 -1.86 -40.01 -37.84
C ILE A 63 -2.68 -38.73 -37.86
N LEU A 64 -3.58 -38.57 -38.82
CA LEU A 64 -4.50 -37.43 -38.85
C LEU A 64 -5.44 -37.43 -37.64
N ALA A 65 -5.91 -38.60 -37.19
CA ALA A 65 -6.77 -38.72 -36.02
C ALA A 65 -6.06 -38.25 -34.72
N MET A 66 -4.73 -38.36 -34.64
CA MET A 66 -3.95 -37.82 -33.51
C MET A 66 -4.05 -36.28 -33.38
N LEU A 67 -4.47 -35.56 -34.43
CA LEU A 67 -4.74 -34.12 -34.31
C LEU A 67 -5.80 -33.83 -33.26
N ILE A 68 -6.80 -34.70 -33.08
CA ILE A 68 -7.89 -34.48 -32.12
C ILE A 68 -7.34 -34.33 -30.69
N PRO A 69 -6.64 -35.32 -30.11
CA PRO A 69 -6.09 -35.17 -28.76
C PRO A 69 -5.01 -34.08 -28.66
N ILE A 70 -4.20 -33.87 -29.70
CA ILE A 70 -3.15 -32.82 -29.70
C ILE A 70 -3.77 -31.42 -29.62
N VAL A 71 -4.72 -31.12 -30.50
CA VAL A 71 -5.43 -29.84 -30.52
C VAL A 71 -6.23 -29.64 -29.23
N ALA A 72 -6.83 -30.71 -28.68
CA ALA A 72 -7.53 -30.64 -27.41
C ALA A 72 -6.61 -30.19 -26.25
N VAL A 73 -5.39 -30.74 -26.16
CA VAL A 73 -4.39 -30.33 -25.17
C VAL A 73 -3.97 -28.87 -25.38
N PHE A 74 -3.72 -28.44 -26.62
CA PHE A 74 -3.39 -27.05 -26.91
C PHE A 74 -4.52 -26.09 -26.55
N ALA A 75 -5.78 -26.47 -26.81
CA ALA A 75 -6.94 -25.65 -26.47
C ALA A 75 -7.14 -25.56 -24.96
N ALA A 76 -6.85 -26.63 -24.21
CA ALA A 76 -6.83 -26.59 -22.75
C ALA A 76 -5.73 -25.64 -22.22
N ASN A 77 -4.53 -25.70 -22.78
CA ASN A 77 -3.42 -24.82 -22.41
C ASN A 77 -3.71 -23.34 -22.74
N HIS A 78 -4.24 -23.06 -23.93
CA HIS A 78 -4.61 -21.70 -24.34
C HIS A 78 -5.66 -21.09 -23.41
N ARG A 79 -6.69 -21.86 -23.03
CA ARG A 79 -7.67 -21.43 -22.01
C ARG A 79 -7.02 -21.13 -20.66
N SER A 80 -6.05 -21.93 -20.24
CA SER A 80 -5.32 -21.67 -18.98
C SER A 80 -4.57 -20.34 -19.02
N GLU A 81 -3.86 -20.03 -20.10
CA GLU A 81 -3.18 -18.74 -20.27
C GLU A 81 -4.16 -17.57 -20.35
N GLN A 82 -5.31 -17.74 -21.03
CA GLN A 82 -6.38 -16.74 -21.05
C GLN A 82 -6.93 -16.46 -19.64
N THR A 83 -7.24 -17.51 -18.88
CA THR A 83 -7.71 -17.37 -17.49
C THR A 83 -6.67 -16.67 -16.62
N ARG A 84 -5.38 -16.97 -16.81
CA ARG A 84 -4.29 -16.32 -16.07
C ARG A 84 -4.23 -14.82 -16.34
N GLU A 85 -4.32 -14.41 -17.60
CA GLU A 85 -4.33 -12.99 -17.97
C GLU A 85 -5.60 -12.29 -17.47
N GLN A 86 -6.75 -12.97 -17.56
CA GLN A 86 -8.00 -12.44 -17.02
C GLN A 86 -7.94 -12.24 -15.50
N ILE A 87 -7.35 -13.18 -14.74
CA ILE A 87 -7.13 -13.03 -13.29
C ILE A 87 -6.24 -11.83 -13.01
N LYS A 88 -5.18 -11.64 -13.80
CA LYS A 88 -4.26 -10.51 -13.63
C LYS A 88 -4.99 -9.18 -13.84
N ILE A 89 -5.71 -9.02 -14.95
CA ILE A 89 -6.49 -7.82 -15.26
C ILE A 89 -7.56 -7.57 -14.18
N SER A 90 -8.27 -8.62 -13.77
CA SER A 90 -9.28 -8.53 -12.72
C SER A 90 -8.69 -8.15 -11.37
N SER A 91 -7.49 -8.65 -11.03
CA SER A 91 -6.78 -8.29 -9.80
C SER A 91 -6.35 -6.82 -9.81
N GLU A 92 -5.83 -6.32 -10.92
CA GLU A 92 -5.48 -4.90 -11.07
C GLU A 92 -6.70 -4.00 -10.92
N GLN A 93 -7.83 -4.37 -11.55
CA GLN A 93 -9.09 -3.63 -11.41
C GLN A 93 -9.64 -3.68 -9.99
N ASN A 94 -9.62 -4.85 -9.34
CA ASN A 94 -10.05 -4.99 -7.94
C ASN A 94 -9.20 -4.14 -7.00
N ASN A 95 -7.87 -4.14 -7.17
CA ASN A 95 -6.98 -3.32 -6.35
C ASN A 95 -7.29 -1.82 -6.51
N PHE A 96 -7.56 -1.37 -7.74
CA PHE A 96 -7.99 0.00 -8.00
C PHE A 96 -9.31 0.34 -7.30
N VAL A 97 -10.36 -0.46 -7.52
CA VAL A 97 -11.68 -0.23 -6.92
C VAL A 97 -11.61 -0.25 -5.38
N ASN A 98 -10.90 -1.24 -4.81
CA ASN A 98 -10.74 -1.36 -3.37
C ASN A 98 -9.95 -0.18 -2.78
N TYR A 99 -8.93 0.34 -3.47
CA TYR A 99 -8.19 1.52 -3.03
C TYR A 99 -9.11 2.74 -2.91
N TYR A 100 -9.92 3.03 -3.93
CA TYR A 100 -10.82 4.19 -3.89
C TYR A 100 -11.94 4.02 -2.87
N LYS A 101 -12.49 2.82 -2.74
CA LYS A 101 -13.48 2.51 -1.70
C LYS A 101 -12.90 2.71 -0.30
N HIS A 102 -11.68 2.21 -0.06
CA HIS A 102 -11.00 2.39 1.23
C HIS A 102 -10.71 3.86 1.52
N LEU A 103 -10.30 4.65 0.53
CA LEU A 103 -10.12 6.09 0.66
C LEU A 103 -11.45 6.79 0.98
N GLU A 104 -12.54 6.44 0.31
CA GLU A 104 -13.88 7.00 0.57
C GLU A 104 -14.35 6.72 2.01
N GLU A 105 -14.27 5.47 2.45
CA GLU A 105 -14.62 5.07 3.82
C GLU A 105 -13.71 5.76 4.85
N PHE A 106 -12.42 5.88 4.57
CA PHE A 106 -11.50 6.63 5.43
C PHE A 106 -11.91 8.10 5.56
N LEU A 107 -12.26 8.76 4.45
CA LEU A 107 -12.68 10.16 4.46
C LEU A 107 -14.01 10.34 5.21
N LYS A 108 -14.93 9.38 5.11
CA LYS A 108 -16.16 9.37 5.88
C LYS A 108 -15.87 9.22 7.38
N TYR A 109 -15.07 8.23 7.74
CA TYR A 109 -14.66 7.99 9.13
C TYR A 109 -13.97 9.20 9.73
N PHE A 110 -13.02 9.80 8.99
CA PHE A 110 -12.29 11.00 9.41
C PHE A 110 -13.25 12.14 9.76
N LYS A 111 -14.25 12.42 8.92
CA LYS A 111 -15.24 13.49 9.18
C LYS A 111 -16.09 13.24 10.43
N GLU A 112 -16.34 11.97 10.76
CA GLU A 112 -17.17 11.58 11.91
C GLU A 112 -16.39 11.56 13.23
N HIS A 113 -15.07 11.33 13.19
CA HIS A 113 -14.26 11.04 14.39
C HIS A 113 -13.18 12.06 14.71
N THR A 114 -12.93 13.05 13.85
CA THR A 114 -11.97 14.13 14.10
C THR A 114 -12.64 15.40 14.61
N THR A 115 -11.94 16.14 15.47
CA THR A 115 -12.42 17.46 15.92
C THR A 115 -11.92 18.57 14.98
N LYS A 116 -12.56 19.74 15.05
CA LYS A 116 -12.14 20.93 14.29
C LYS A 116 -10.90 21.60 14.87
N ASP A 117 -10.34 21.08 15.97
CA ASP A 117 -9.24 21.69 16.71
C ASP A 117 -7.88 21.51 16.00
N VAL A 118 -7.74 20.45 15.21
CA VAL A 118 -6.53 20.17 14.42
C VAL A 118 -6.87 20.21 12.93
N LYS A 119 -6.20 21.09 12.19
CA LYS A 119 -6.43 21.25 10.74
C LYS A 119 -5.41 20.45 9.95
N PHE A 120 -5.89 19.39 9.29
CA PHE A 120 -5.14 18.65 8.30
C PHE A 120 -5.29 19.34 6.94
N LYS A 121 -4.17 19.67 6.28
CA LYS A 121 -4.19 20.38 4.98
C LYS A 121 -4.70 19.48 3.85
N SER A 122 -4.38 18.19 3.90
CA SER A 122 -4.75 17.23 2.87
C SER A 122 -5.12 15.87 3.46
N HIS A 123 -6.41 15.54 3.44
CA HIS A 123 -6.91 14.23 3.85
C HIS A 123 -6.35 13.08 2.98
N ASN A 124 -6.11 13.35 1.69
CA ASN A 124 -5.52 12.36 0.77
C ASN A 124 -4.06 12.08 1.12
N ARG A 125 -3.31 13.12 1.51
CA ARG A 125 -1.92 12.95 1.96
C ARG A 125 -1.87 12.17 3.27
N LEU A 126 -2.71 12.54 4.23
CA LEU A 126 -2.87 11.81 5.48
C LEU A 126 -3.15 10.32 5.24
N HIS A 127 -4.10 10.01 4.35
CA HIS A 127 -4.38 8.63 3.93
C HIS A 127 -3.15 7.94 3.34
N SER A 128 -2.45 8.60 2.42
CA SER A 128 -1.26 8.02 1.78
C SER A 128 -0.09 7.80 2.74
N VAL A 129 0.00 8.60 3.80
CA VAL A 129 1.01 8.47 4.86
C VAL A 129 0.66 7.33 5.79
N LEU A 130 -0.61 7.21 6.21
CA LEU A 130 -1.07 6.13 7.10
C LEU A 130 -1.12 4.76 6.38
N PHE A 131 -1.47 4.75 5.10
CA PHE A 131 -1.67 3.54 4.30
C PHE A 131 -0.86 3.55 2.99
N PRO A 132 0.49 3.61 3.05
CA PRO A 132 1.34 3.73 1.86
C PRO A 132 1.20 2.54 0.90
N LEU A 133 0.80 1.37 1.41
CA LEU A 133 0.62 0.14 0.64
C LEU A 133 -0.83 -0.11 0.19
N ALA A 134 -1.76 0.83 0.43
CA ALA A 134 -3.16 0.66 0.03
C ALA A 134 -3.35 0.43 -1.47
N LYS A 135 -2.51 1.08 -2.31
CA LYS A 135 -2.51 0.87 -3.76
C LYS A 135 -2.09 -0.55 -4.18
N LYS A 136 -1.43 -1.29 -3.29
CA LYS A 136 -1.04 -2.69 -3.48
C LYS A 136 -2.02 -3.67 -2.80
N GLY A 137 -3.18 -3.19 -2.35
CA GLY A 137 -4.20 -4.00 -1.68
C GLY A 137 -3.94 -4.27 -0.19
N LYS A 138 -3.00 -3.56 0.44
CA LYS A 138 -2.71 -3.68 1.88
C LYS A 138 -3.25 -2.47 2.63
N TYR A 139 -4.29 -2.68 3.41
CA TYR A 139 -5.07 -1.62 4.07
C TYR A 139 -4.80 -1.50 5.58
N HIS A 140 -3.62 -1.95 6.02
CA HIS A 140 -3.18 -1.81 7.40
C HIS A 140 -2.15 -0.70 7.52
N ILE A 141 -2.13 -0.07 8.68
CA ILE A 141 -1.13 0.91 9.05
C ILE A 141 0.23 0.19 9.19
N GLU A 142 1.25 0.77 8.59
CA GLU A 142 2.60 0.20 8.68
C GLU A 142 3.16 0.34 10.10
N GLY A 143 3.74 -0.73 10.63
CA GLY A 143 4.33 -0.72 11.97
C GLY A 143 5.42 0.35 12.16
N SER A 144 6.13 0.71 11.10
CA SER A 144 7.13 1.79 11.10
C SER A 144 6.53 3.15 11.47
N ILE A 145 5.31 3.45 11.02
CA ILE A 145 4.59 4.68 11.35
C ILE A 145 4.19 4.68 12.82
N ILE A 146 3.66 3.54 13.32
CA ILE A 146 3.28 3.38 14.72
C ILE A 146 4.50 3.57 15.63
N ILE A 147 5.62 2.95 15.29
CA ILE A 147 6.88 3.08 16.03
C ILE A 147 7.36 4.54 16.03
N ARG A 148 7.31 5.23 14.89
CA ARG A 148 7.74 6.63 14.78
C ARG A 148 6.89 7.56 15.67
N ILE A 149 5.57 7.41 15.66
CA ILE A 149 4.69 8.22 16.52
C ILE A 149 4.91 7.86 18.00
N THR A 150 5.03 6.58 18.32
CA THR A 150 5.26 6.12 19.70
C THR A 150 6.59 6.63 20.25
N SER A 151 7.65 6.60 19.44
CA SER A 151 8.96 7.15 19.81
C SER A 151 8.87 8.66 20.06
N ALA A 152 8.17 9.40 19.20
CA ALA A 152 7.94 10.83 19.40
C ALA A 152 7.15 11.14 20.68
N ILE A 153 6.15 10.32 21.02
CA ILE A 153 5.42 10.40 22.30
C ILE A 153 6.35 10.21 23.48
N ASP A 154 7.21 9.20 23.43
CA ASP A 154 8.14 8.86 24.51
C ASP A 154 9.23 9.94 24.68
N ASP A 155 9.78 10.44 23.58
CA ASP A 155 10.78 11.52 23.59
C ASP A 155 10.20 12.80 24.20
N VAL A 156 9.01 13.22 23.77
CA VAL A 156 8.34 14.41 24.33
C VAL A 156 8.01 14.19 25.81
N TYR A 157 7.54 12.99 26.19
CA TYR A 157 7.28 12.65 27.59
C TYR A 157 8.54 12.76 28.45
N HIS A 158 9.67 12.21 28.00
CA HIS A 158 10.95 12.29 28.71
C HIS A 158 11.44 13.72 28.84
N LEU A 159 11.38 14.52 27.76
CA LEU A 159 11.78 15.92 27.79
C LEU A 159 10.93 16.75 28.77
N LEU A 160 9.61 16.50 28.83
CA LEU A 160 8.71 17.16 29.78
C LEU A 160 8.99 16.75 31.23
N GLN A 161 9.28 15.47 31.49
CA GLN A 161 9.69 15.01 32.83
C GLN A 161 10.99 15.67 33.28
N MET A 162 11.98 15.77 32.39
CA MET A 162 13.24 16.47 32.68
C MET A 162 13.05 17.96 32.95
N LEU A 163 12.08 18.60 32.29
CA LEU A 163 11.72 20.00 32.56
C LEU A 163 10.97 20.17 33.89
N ASN A 164 10.24 19.15 34.35
CA ASN A 164 9.49 19.19 35.60
C ASN A 164 10.36 18.88 36.84
N ASN A 165 11.40 18.05 36.69
CA ASN A 165 12.28 17.63 37.78
C ASN A 165 13.45 18.60 38.03
N GLU A 166 13.84 19.41 37.05
CA GLU A 166 14.79 20.49 37.28
C GLU A 166 14.07 21.63 37.98
N GLU A 167 14.45 21.96 39.22
CA GLU A 167 14.18 23.29 39.77
C GLU A 167 14.66 24.31 38.74
N ILE A 168 13.72 25.01 38.12
CA ILE A 168 13.85 25.93 36.97
C ILE A 168 14.83 27.10 37.22
N ARG A 169 15.52 27.13 38.36
CA ARG A 169 16.33 28.25 38.84
C ARG A 169 17.82 28.23 38.46
N ILE A 170 18.43 27.11 38.05
CA ILE A 170 19.90 27.04 37.97
C ILE A 170 20.47 26.98 36.53
N ASN A 171 19.74 26.47 35.52
CA ASN A 171 20.33 26.34 34.17
C ASN A 171 19.35 26.61 33.01
N LYS A 172 19.12 27.90 32.75
CA LYS A 172 18.23 28.43 31.70
C LYS A 172 18.58 27.91 30.29
N GLU A 173 19.86 27.70 29.98
CA GLU A 173 20.30 27.23 28.65
C GLU A 173 19.84 25.79 28.37
N ASN A 174 19.88 24.92 29.39
CA ASN A 174 19.46 23.52 29.25
C ASN A 174 17.95 23.40 28.99
N SER A 175 17.13 24.23 29.65
CA SER A 175 15.67 24.23 29.44
C SER A 175 15.29 24.70 28.04
N VAL A 176 15.99 25.71 27.49
CA VAL A 176 15.77 26.20 26.12
C VAL A 176 16.11 25.12 25.09
N ALA A 177 17.21 24.39 25.27
CA ALA A 177 17.59 23.29 24.38
C ALA A 177 16.54 22.17 24.35
N LYS A 178 16.01 21.79 25.52
CA LYS A 178 14.93 20.77 25.62
C LYS A 178 13.64 21.22 24.92
N ILE A 179 13.22 22.47 25.12
CA ILE A 179 12.04 23.04 24.43
C ILE A 179 12.25 23.03 22.92
N LYS A 180 13.45 23.38 22.44
CA LYS A 180 13.79 23.33 21.01
C LYS A 180 13.65 21.92 20.46
N ASN A 181 14.09 20.89 21.19
CA ASN A 181 13.93 19.50 20.77
C ASN A 181 12.46 19.07 20.67
N ILE A 182 11.61 19.47 21.63
CA ILE A 182 10.16 19.23 21.55
C ILE A 182 9.56 19.87 20.29
N LEU A 183 9.94 21.12 19.99
CA LEU A 183 9.48 21.82 18.79
C LEU A 183 9.94 21.15 17.49
N LEU A 184 11.15 20.60 17.46
CA LEU A 184 11.65 19.83 16.31
C LEU A 184 10.80 18.56 16.10
N ILE A 185 10.52 17.80 17.17
CA ILE A 185 9.67 16.60 17.09
C ILE A 185 8.26 16.95 16.59
N LEU A 186 7.69 18.06 17.11
CA LEU A 186 6.40 18.56 16.65
C LEU A 186 6.41 18.94 15.16
N ASN A 187 7.45 19.62 14.70
CA ASN A 187 7.60 19.99 13.30
C ASN A 187 7.73 18.75 12.40
N ASP A 188 8.50 17.76 12.80
CA ASP A 188 8.65 16.49 12.07
C ASP A 188 7.30 15.76 11.91
N LEU A 189 6.49 15.73 12.97
CA LEU A 189 5.14 15.16 12.91
C LEU A 189 4.20 16.00 12.03
N ASN A 190 4.26 17.33 12.14
CA ASN A 190 3.45 18.23 11.34
C ASN A 190 3.77 18.12 9.85
N GLU A 191 5.05 17.96 9.49
CA GLU A 191 5.46 17.75 8.10
C GLU A 191 5.05 16.37 7.59
N LEU A 192 5.19 15.33 8.43
CA LEU A 192 4.80 13.98 8.09
C LEU A 192 3.29 13.88 7.79
N PHE A 193 2.45 14.46 8.66
CA PHE A 193 0.99 14.36 8.55
C PHE A 193 0.33 15.55 7.85
N ASP A 194 1.12 16.53 7.41
CA ASP A 194 0.67 17.76 6.76
C ASP A 194 -0.37 18.54 7.58
N VAL A 195 -0.04 18.74 8.86
CA VAL A 195 -0.91 19.37 9.87
C VAL A 195 -0.45 20.80 10.15
N ASP A 196 -1.41 21.71 10.32
CA ASP A 196 -1.15 23.06 10.81
C ASP A 196 -1.53 23.15 12.30
N VAL A 197 -0.54 22.94 13.17
CA VAL A 197 -0.69 23.12 14.63
C VAL A 197 -0.23 24.53 15.00
N ALA A 198 -1.05 25.25 15.77
CA ALA A 198 -0.91 26.68 16.05
C ALA A 198 0.44 27.10 16.64
N THR A 199 1.10 26.22 17.42
CA THR A 199 2.45 26.43 17.96
C THR A 199 3.54 26.64 16.91
N THR A 200 3.34 26.21 15.66
CA THR A 200 4.29 26.48 14.56
C THR A 200 4.27 27.95 14.10
N ASN A 201 3.18 28.69 14.34
CA ASN A 201 3.11 30.12 14.01
C ASN A 201 3.88 31.01 14.99
N VAL A 202 4.24 30.51 16.18
CA VAL A 202 5.20 31.19 17.09
C VAL A 202 6.57 31.31 16.43
N HIS A 203 6.91 30.39 15.52
CA HIS A 203 8.17 30.38 14.78
C HIS A 203 8.28 31.50 13.72
N LYS A 204 7.16 32.02 13.20
CA LYS A 204 7.21 33.03 12.13
C LYS A 204 7.39 34.47 12.61
N GLY A 205 7.14 34.75 13.90
CA GLY A 205 7.17 36.11 14.43
C GLY A 205 8.36 36.47 15.33
N SER A 206 9.10 35.50 15.88
CA SER A 206 10.05 35.81 16.97
C SER A 206 11.18 34.77 17.16
N ILE A 207 11.92 34.47 16.10
CA ILE A 207 13.22 33.74 16.23
C ILE A 207 14.38 34.71 16.53
N GLY A 208 14.10 36.01 16.66
CA GLY A 208 15.11 37.03 16.97
C GLY A 208 15.53 37.13 18.44
N SER A 209 14.79 36.53 19.38
CA SER A 209 15.22 36.56 20.79
C SER A 209 14.74 35.36 21.58
N SER A 210 15.69 34.65 22.20
CA SER A 210 15.48 33.59 23.21
C SER A 210 14.62 34.04 24.41
N ILE A 211 14.23 35.33 24.46
CA ILE A 211 13.48 36.00 25.53
C ILE A 211 11.95 35.95 25.26
N ALA A 212 11.50 35.73 24.03
CA ALA A 212 10.05 35.68 23.72
C ALA A 212 9.38 34.34 24.10
N ILE A 213 10.15 33.24 24.12
CA ILE A 213 9.71 31.93 24.64
C ILE A 213 9.59 31.98 26.17
N GLU A 214 10.29 32.92 26.81
CA GLU A 214 10.53 32.98 28.25
C GLU A 214 9.40 33.59 29.10
N LYS A 215 8.51 34.40 28.51
CA LYS A 215 7.56 35.21 29.32
C LYS A 215 6.18 34.61 29.57
N ARG A 216 5.89 33.38 29.17
CA ARG A 216 4.65 32.71 29.59
C ARG A 216 4.92 31.28 30.00
N VAL A 217 4.72 31.02 31.29
CA VAL A 217 4.30 29.73 31.86
C VAL A 217 3.19 29.07 31.03
N GLY A 218 2.39 29.88 30.31
CA GLY A 218 1.45 29.41 29.29
C GLY A 218 2.11 28.66 28.12
N GLY A 219 3.31 29.02 27.67
CA GLY A 219 3.97 28.48 26.47
C GLY A 219 4.20 26.98 26.49
N LEU A 220 4.77 26.44 27.58
CA LEU A 220 4.97 24.98 27.72
C LEU A 220 3.63 24.24 27.83
N ASN A 221 2.66 24.83 28.53
CA ASN A 221 1.29 24.30 28.61
C ASN A 221 0.59 24.33 27.24
N TYR A 222 0.82 25.33 26.39
CA TYR A 222 0.33 25.39 25.02
C TYR A 222 1.00 24.30 24.16
N ILE A 223 2.32 24.15 24.22
CA ILE A 223 3.06 23.09 23.50
C ILE A 223 2.56 21.69 23.89
N HIS A 224 2.42 21.44 25.20
CA HIS A 224 1.92 20.17 25.72
C HIS A 224 0.48 19.91 25.29
N SER A 225 -0.39 20.92 25.38
CA SER A 225 -1.80 20.83 24.97
C SER A 225 -1.92 20.56 23.47
N ASP A 226 -1.17 21.28 22.64
CA ASP A 226 -1.15 21.11 21.17
C ASP A 226 -0.64 19.72 20.79
N PHE A 227 0.43 19.24 21.43
CA PHE A 227 0.93 17.89 21.21
C PHE A 227 -0.13 16.84 21.60
N CYS A 228 -0.74 16.98 22.78
CA CYS A 228 -1.79 16.05 23.22
C CYS A 228 -2.99 16.06 22.28
N ARG A 229 -3.42 17.23 21.77
CA ARG A 229 -4.48 17.34 20.76
C ARG A 229 -4.10 16.60 19.49
N LEU A 230 -2.91 16.84 18.95
CA LEU A 230 -2.43 16.16 17.75
C LEU A 230 -2.41 14.63 17.93
N ILE A 231 -1.85 14.12 19.02
CA ILE A 231 -1.77 12.69 19.26
C ILE A 231 -3.17 12.08 19.51
N ASN A 232 -4.08 12.80 20.17
CA ASN A 232 -5.47 12.34 20.35
C ASN A 232 -6.19 12.20 19.01
N GLU A 233 -6.02 13.18 18.11
CA GLU A 233 -6.58 13.14 16.76
C GLU A 233 -5.98 12.00 15.95
N LEU A 234 -4.64 11.86 15.93
CA LEU A 234 -3.98 10.75 15.24
C LEU A 234 -4.45 9.39 15.79
N ASN A 235 -4.59 9.25 17.10
CA ASN A 235 -5.11 8.03 17.72
C ASN A 235 -6.55 7.74 17.32
N ALA A 236 -7.40 8.76 17.21
CA ALA A 236 -8.78 8.60 16.75
C ALA A 236 -8.82 8.18 15.27
N ILE A 237 -8.05 8.84 14.41
CA ILE A 237 -7.96 8.54 12.98
C ILE A 237 -7.43 7.12 12.74
N MET A 238 -6.39 6.72 13.46
CA MET A 238 -5.74 5.42 13.28
C MET A 238 -6.60 4.24 13.71
N LYS A 239 -7.63 4.45 14.55
CA LYS A 239 -8.63 3.42 14.88
C LYS A 239 -9.53 3.03 13.71
N PHE A 240 -9.42 3.72 12.57
CA PHE A 240 -9.98 3.24 11.32
C PHE A 240 -9.41 1.87 10.92
N ASP A 241 -8.13 1.61 11.22
CA ASP A 241 -7.56 0.27 11.10
C ASP A 241 -7.97 -0.57 12.30
N SER A 242 -8.75 -1.63 12.06
CA SER A 242 -9.20 -2.55 13.12
C SER A 242 -8.05 -3.28 13.83
N GLY A 243 -6.87 -3.36 13.20
CA GLY A 243 -5.66 -3.90 13.82
C GLY A 243 -4.96 -2.95 14.79
N PHE A 244 -5.35 -1.66 14.81
CA PHE A 244 -4.73 -0.67 15.67
C PHE A 244 -5.39 -0.61 17.05
N ILE A 245 -4.62 -0.93 18.10
CA ILE A 245 -5.11 -1.03 19.49
C ILE A 245 -5.05 0.34 20.21
N GLY A 246 -4.39 1.34 19.61
CA GLY A 246 -4.17 2.66 20.22
C GLY A 246 -2.77 2.83 20.80
N PHE A 247 -2.40 4.07 21.11
CA PHE A 247 -1.12 4.38 21.76
C PHE A 247 -1.18 4.10 23.26
N PHE A 248 -0.39 3.12 23.74
CA PHE A 248 -0.33 2.73 25.16
C PHE A 248 0.08 3.87 26.11
N ASN A 249 0.93 4.80 25.67
CA ASN A 249 1.51 5.85 26.52
C ASN A 249 0.65 7.12 26.65
N MET A 250 -0.54 7.16 26.03
CA MET A 250 -1.45 8.33 26.13
C MET A 250 -1.91 8.61 27.56
N ASN A 251 -2.11 7.57 28.37
CA ASN A 251 -2.47 7.71 29.79
C ASN A 251 -1.35 8.33 30.64
N LYS A 252 -0.09 8.30 30.17
CA LYS A 252 1.04 8.92 30.88
C LYS A 252 1.11 10.42 30.60
N LEU A 253 0.85 10.85 29.36
CA LEU A 253 0.83 12.27 28.99
C LEU A 253 -0.29 13.05 29.67
N THR A 254 -1.49 12.46 29.81
CA THR A 254 -2.64 13.10 30.47
C THR A 254 -2.45 13.24 31.98
N LYS A 255 -1.66 12.38 32.63
CA LYS A 255 -1.30 12.50 34.05
C LYS A 255 -0.39 13.70 34.33
N ILE A 256 0.54 14.02 33.43
CA ILE A 256 1.42 15.20 33.57
C ILE A 256 0.60 16.50 33.59
N GLN A 257 -0.44 16.59 32.76
CA GLN A 257 -1.33 17.78 32.73
C GLN A 257 -2.05 18.02 34.05
N LYS A 258 -2.50 16.94 34.71
CA LYS A 258 -3.22 17.02 35.99
C LYS A 258 -2.30 17.36 37.17
N CYS A 259 -1.00 17.09 37.06
CA CYS A 259 -0.04 17.42 38.12
C CYS A 259 0.27 18.91 38.22
N GLY A 260 -0.29 19.78 37.37
CA GLY A 260 -0.14 21.21 37.47
C GLY A 260 1.30 21.63 37.28
N ILE A 261 1.68 21.94 36.04
CA ILE A 261 2.89 22.72 35.76
C ILE A 261 2.60 24.16 36.23
N SER A 262 2.54 24.37 37.55
CA SER A 262 2.48 25.69 38.16
C SER A 262 3.91 26.20 38.28
N VAL A 263 4.39 26.85 37.23
CA VAL A 263 5.60 27.67 37.36
C VAL A 263 5.19 28.88 38.20
N ASN A 264 5.41 28.80 39.51
CA ASN A 264 5.25 29.94 40.43
C ASN A 264 6.37 30.94 40.13
N TYR A 265 6.12 31.81 39.15
CA TYR A 265 6.97 32.95 38.90
C TYR A 265 6.61 34.02 39.94
N THR A 266 7.49 34.21 40.93
CA THR A 266 7.47 35.44 41.71
C THR A 266 7.93 36.57 40.76
N PRO A 267 7.10 37.59 40.48
CA PRO A 267 7.57 38.72 39.71
C PRO A 267 8.73 39.35 40.47
N VAL A 268 9.91 39.39 39.84
CA VAL A 268 11.01 40.20 40.35
C VAL A 268 10.55 41.64 40.20
N ASN A 269 10.35 42.30 41.35
CA ASN A 269 10.06 43.73 41.41
C ASN A 269 11.20 44.47 40.71
N GLU A 270 10.91 45.08 39.56
CA GLU A 270 11.74 46.11 38.95
C GLU A 270 11.65 47.36 39.84
N ASN A 271 12.44 47.35 40.91
CA ASN A 271 12.80 48.52 41.68
C ASN A 271 14.14 48.20 42.32
N TYR A 272 15.24 48.33 41.58
CA TYR A 272 16.53 48.82 42.05
C TYR A 272 17.45 49.07 40.84
N MET A 273 17.76 50.37 40.66
CA MET A 273 18.72 51.03 39.76
C MET A 273 18.37 51.18 38.28
#